data_AF-A0A0L9VTV0-F1
#
_entry.id   AF-A0A0L9VTV0-F1
#
_cell.length_a   1.000
_cell.length_b   1.000
_cell.length_c   1.000
_cell.angle_alpha   90.00
_cell.angle_beta   90.00
_cell.angle_gamma   90.00
#
_symmetry.space_group_name_H-M   'P 1'
#
loop_
_entity.id
_entity.type
_entity.pdbx_description
1 polymer ?
#
loop_
_entity_poly.entity_id
_entity_poly.type
_entity_poly.pdbx_seq_one_letter_code
_entity_poly.pdbx_strand_id
1 'polypeptide(L)'
;MVQVLGFNSCNGLIVSSLSITNSPQAHITINGCEGATFSNINIKSPANSPNTDGIDISSSKSILIKDSNIACGDDCIAIIGDSSDINATGIACGPGHGISIGSLGKNNGHDKVEQVYVYNCSFTNTKNGARIKTVESEGGVEVSGVTFRGFQGTSADDRAITLACGSKGCFDIVLDQVDITSSRAGKPAACSSSNAHGTATSTVPNCDSLSQ
;
A
#
# COMPACT_ATOMS: atom_id res chain seq x y z
N MET A 1 -4.21 9.91 -16.91
CA MET A 1 -4.22 8.52 -16.41
C MET A 1 -5.34 7.80 -17.14
N VAL A 2 -5.14 6.53 -17.51
CA VAL A 2 -6.22 5.68 -18.05
C VAL A 2 -6.58 4.73 -16.92
N GLN A 3 -7.87 4.53 -16.66
CA GLN A 3 -8.35 3.60 -15.64
C GLN A 3 -9.68 3.01 -16.08
N VAL A 4 -10.10 1.89 -15.47
CA VAL A 4 -11.42 1.31 -15.75
C VAL A 4 -12.50 2.09 -15.00
N LEU A 5 -12.34 2.30 -13.70
CA LEU A 5 -13.26 3.07 -12.87
C LEU A 5 -12.52 4.18 -12.14
N GLY A 6 -13.10 5.39 -12.16
CA GLY A 6 -12.62 6.50 -11.36
C GLY A 6 -13.76 7.16 -10.61
N PHE A 7 -13.64 7.23 -9.29
CA PHE A 7 -14.58 7.89 -8.39
C PHE A 7 -13.97 9.22 -7.95
N ASN A 8 -14.61 10.33 -8.31
CA ASN A 8 -14.14 11.68 -8.02
C ASN A 8 -15.18 12.38 -7.15
N SER A 9 -14.79 12.80 -5.94
CA SER A 9 -15.68 13.50 -4.99
C SER A 9 -16.98 12.76 -4.69
N CYS A 10 -16.90 11.43 -4.61
CA CYS A 10 -18.03 10.54 -4.36
C CYS A 10 -18.07 10.16 -2.87
N ASN A 11 -18.79 10.93 -2.05
CA ASN A 11 -18.86 10.73 -0.61
C ASN A 11 -19.93 9.70 -0.21
N GLY A 12 -19.68 8.94 0.85
CA GLY A 12 -20.60 7.90 1.33
C GLY A 12 -20.79 6.73 0.36
N LEU A 13 -19.90 6.59 -0.63
CA LEU A 13 -19.99 5.61 -1.69
C LEU A 13 -19.85 4.18 -1.14
N ILE A 14 -20.66 3.26 -1.64
CA ILE A 14 -20.50 1.82 -1.40
C ILE A 14 -20.34 1.11 -2.75
N VAL A 15 -19.18 0.52 -2.97
CA VAL A 15 -18.90 -0.36 -4.11
C VAL A 15 -18.72 -1.77 -3.58
N SER A 16 -19.44 -2.73 -4.16
CA SER A 16 -19.30 -4.12 -3.73
C SER A 16 -19.44 -5.13 -4.86
N SER A 17 -18.82 -6.29 -4.69
CA SER A 17 -19.00 -7.47 -5.55
C SER A 17 -18.67 -7.21 -7.02
N LEU A 18 -17.58 -6.49 -7.26
CA LEU A 18 -17.15 -6.09 -8.60
C LEU A 18 -15.94 -6.90 -9.05
N SER A 19 -15.94 -7.37 -10.30
CA SER A 19 -14.77 -7.97 -10.94
C SER A 19 -14.25 -7.09 -12.08
N ILE A 20 -12.94 -6.80 -12.09
CA ILE A 20 -12.27 -6.02 -13.14
C ILE A 20 -11.03 -6.78 -13.61
N THR A 21 -10.84 -6.88 -14.92
CA THR A 21 -9.69 -7.60 -15.49
C THR A 21 -8.98 -6.81 -16.57
N ASN A 22 -7.65 -6.91 -16.61
CA ASN A 22 -6.79 -6.39 -17.68
C ASN A 22 -6.99 -4.88 -17.93
N SER A 23 -6.96 -4.07 -16.87
CA SER A 23 -6.89 -2.62 -17.05
C SER A 23 -5.60 -2.25 -17.78
N PRO A 24 -5.62 -1.27 -18.72
CA PRO A 24 -4.41 -0.78 -19.36
C PRO A 24 -3.49 0.02 -18.41
N GLN A 25 -3.99 0.42 -17.24
CA GLN A 25 -3.30 1.13 -16.16
C GLN A 25 -4.01 0.79 -14.82
N ALA A 26 -4.13 1.68 -13.84
CA ALA A 26 -4.87 1.43 -12.59
C ALA A 26 -6.31 0.93 -12.85
N HIS A 27 -6.83 0.03 -12.02
CA HIS A 27 -8.18 -0.52 -12.20
C HIS A 27 -9.24 0.41 -11.58
N ILE A 28 -9.02 0.84 -10.34
CA ILE A 28 -9.89 1.76 -9.62
C ILE A 28 -9.08 2.95 -9.13
N THR A 29 -9.56 4.16 -9.38
CA THR A 29 -9.05 5.36 -8.73
C THR A 29 -10.12 5.97 -7.81
N ILE A 30 -9.71 6.36 -6.60
CA ILE A 30 -10.54 7.00 -5.57
C ILE A 30 -9.90 8.35 -5.27
N ASN A 31 -10.57 9.42 -5.71
CA ASN A 31 -10.02 10.77 -5.63
C ASN A 31 -11.00 11.73 -4.96
N GLY A 32 -10.57 12.45 -3.93
CA GLY A 32 -11.41 13.46 -3.29
C GLY A 32 -12.63 12.89 -2.55
N CYS A 33 -12.64 11.61 -2.19
CA CYS A 33 -13.80 10.94 -1.61
C CYS A 33 -13.73 10.90 -0.07
N GLU A 34 -14.88 10.97 0.59
CA GLU A 34 -14.99 10.82 2.04
C GLU A 34 -16.02 9.75 2.44
N GLY A 35 -15.65 8.86 3.36
CA GLY A 35 -16.59 7.87 3.93
C GLY A 35 -16.99 6.78 2.94
N ALA A 36 -16.10 6.37 2.04
CA ALA A 36 -16.39 5.37 1.01
C ALA A 36 -15.96 3.96 1.42
N THR A 37 -16.73 2.95 1.03
CA THR A 37 -16.47 1.53 1.29
C THR A 37 -16.38 0.73 -0.01
N PHE A 38 -15.33 -0.07 -0.14
CA PHE A 38 -15.09 -1.01 -1.23
C PHE A 38 -14.99 -2.41 -0.63
N SER A 39 -15.84 -3.35 -1.07
CA SER A 39 -15.87 -4.70 -0.48
C SER A 39 -16.07 -5.79 -1.53
N ASN A 40 -15.50 -6.98 -1.34
CA ASN A 40 -15.63 -8.09 -2.30
C ASN A 40 -15.22 -7.68 -3.72
N ILE A 41 -14.14 -6.92 -3.84
CA ILE A 41 -13.58 -6.50 -5.13
C ILE A 41 -12.61 -7.59 -5.61
N ASN A 42 -12.69 -7.95 -6.88
CA ASN A 42 -11.83 -8.93 -7.53
C ASN A 42 -11.13 -8.30 -8.73
N ILE A 43 -9.83 -8.07 -8.61
CA ILE A 43 -9.00 -7.48 -9.66
C ILE A 43 -8.01 -8.52 -10.17
N LYS A 44 -7.90 -8.63 -11.49
CA LYS A 44 -6.95 -9.55 -12.14
C LYS A 44 -6.29 -8.94 -13.36
N SER A 45 -4.97 -8.84 -13.33
CA SER A 45 -4.11 -8.54 -14.48
C SER A 45 -2.84 -9.41 -14.43
N PRO A 46 -2.15 -9.62 -15.57
CA PRO A 46 -0.88 -10.33 -15.59
C PRO A 46 0.18 -9.69 -14.68
N ALA A 47 1.00 -10.52 -14.03
CA ALA A 47 2.01 -10.09 -13.05
C ALA A 47 3.08 -9.14 -13.63
N ASN A 48 3.27 -9.15 -14.95
CA ASN A 48 4.24 -8.35 -15.67
C ASN A 48 3.61 -7.15 -16.40
N SER A 49 2.33 -6.85 -16.17
CA SER A 49 1.64 -5.69 -16.76
C SER A 49 1.99 -4.42 -15.98
N PRO A 50 2.81 -3.51 -16.53
CA PRO A 50 3.29 -2.34 -15.80
C PRO A 50 2.15 -1.38 -15.47
N ASN A 51 2.22 -0.73 -14.30
CA ASN A 51 1.30 0.35 -13.90
C ASN A 51 -0.18 -0.09 -13.84
N THR A 52 -0.44 -1.38 -13.60
CA THR A 52 -1.79 -1.93 -13.51
C THR A 52 -2.30 -1.97 -12.08
N ASP A 53 -2.04 -0.93 -11.31
CA ASP A 53 -2.39 -0.80 -9.90
C ASP A 53 -3.84 -1.23 -9.65
N GLY A 54 -4.09 -1.88 -8.51
CA GLY A 54 -5.43 -2.34 -8.16
C GLY A 54 -6.33 -1.16 -7.82
N ILE A 55 -6.03 -0.52 -6.69
CA ILE A 55 -6.79 0.63 -6.19
C ILE A 55 -5.83 1.75 -5.81
N ASP A 56 -5.96 2.88 -6.50
CA ASP A 56 -5.25 4.11 -6.19
C ASP A 56 -6.16 5.03 -5.38
N ILE A 57 -5.67 5.52 -4.24
CA ILE A 57 -6.38 6.44 -3.36
C ILE A 57 -5.60 7.75 -3.29
N SER A 58 -6.25 8.87 -3.56
CA SER A 58 -5.65 10.20 -3.46
C SER A 58 -6.63 11.20 -2.85
N SER A 59 -6.13 12.17 -2.08
CA SER A 59 -6.92 13.27 -1.54
C SER A 59 -8.22 12.83 -0.86
N SER A 60 -8.22 11.68 -0.18
CA SER A 60 -9.44 11.01 0.29
C SER A 60 -9.38 10.69 1.78
N LYS A 61 -10.55 10.60 2.43
CA LYS A 61 -10.66 10.42 3.87
C LYS A 61 -11.65 9.34 4.26
N SER A 62 -11.36 8.59 5.34
CA SER A 62 -12.29 7.58 5.88
C SER A 62 -12.69 6.57 4.80
N ILE A 63 -11.68 5.95 4.17
CA ILE A 63 -11.87 4.97 3.10
C ILE A 63 -11.66 3.57 3.67
N LEU A 64 -12.64 2.69 3.46
CA LEU A 64 -12.56 1.28 3.85
C LEU A 64 -12.49 0.40 2.61
N ILE A 65 -11.42 -0.37 2.48
CA ILE A 65 -11.28 -1.45 1.49
C ILE A 65 -11.23 -2.77 2.25
N LYS A 66 -12.13 -3.70 1.96
CA LYS A 66 -12.18 -4.97 2.68
C LYS A 66 -12.49 -6.18 1.83
N ASP A 67 -12.10 -7.35 2.33
CA ASP A 67 -12.53 -8.67 1.84
C ASP A 67 -12.36 -8.81 0.32
N SER A 68 -11.19 -8.46 -0.21
CA SER A 68 -10.97 -8.29 -1.65
C SER A 68 -9.76 -9.06 -2.15
N ASN A 69 -9.82 -9.51 -3.40
CA ASN A 69 -8.73 -10.21 -4.10
C ASN A 69 -8.15 -9.27 -5.16
N ILE A 70 -6.86 -8.96 -5.07
CA ILE A 70 -6.21 -8.02 -5.98
C ILE A 70 -4.91 -8.64 -6.50
N ALA A 71 -4.93 -9.03 -7.76
CA ALA A 71 -3.79 -9.57 -8.49
C ALA A 71 -3.49 -8.66 -9.69
N CYS A 72 -2.32 -8.02 -9.70
CA CYS A 72 -1.94 -7.06 -10.72
C CYS A 72 -0.44 -7.07 -11.00
N GLY A 73 0.04 -6.23 -11.92
CA GLY A 73 1.48 -6.07 -12.17
C GLY A 73 2.14 -4.94 -11.38
N ASP A 74 1.38 -4.16 -10.61
CA ASP A 74 1.88 -3.05 -9.78
C ASP A 74 1.27 -3.10 -8.36
N ASP A 75 1.12 -1.96 -7.67
CA ASP A 75 0.56 -1.90 -6.31
C ASP A 75 -0.86 -2.45 -6.23
N CYS A 76 -1.14 -3.34 -5.26
CA CYS A 76 -2.50 -3.79 -4.99
C CYS A 76 -3.36 -2.62 -4.51
N ILE A 77 -2.80 -1.84 -3.59
CA ILE A 77 -3.37 -0.59 -3.11
C ILE A 77 -2.24 0.43 -3.01
N ALA A 78 -2.40 1.57 -3.65
CA ALA A 78 -1.51 2.73 -3.54
C ALA A 78 -2.24 3.88 -2.85
N ILE A 79 -1.68 4.38 -1.75
CA ILE A 79 -2.23 5.49 -0.96
C ILE A 79 -1.34 6.71 -1.19
N ILE A 80 -1.86 7.69 -1.90
CA ILE A 80 -1.17 8.91 -2.34
C ILE A 80 -1.52 10.09 -1.43
N GLY A 81 -0.85 11.22 -1.62
CA GLY A 81 -0.95 12.42 -0.82
C GLY A 81 -2.37 12.94 -0.57
N ASP A 82 -2.46 13.72 0.50
CA ASP A 82 -3.69 14.30 1.06
C ASP A 82 -4.73 13.25 1.47
N SER A 83 -4.28 12.04 1.83
CA SER A 83 -5.15 10.95 2.25
C SER A 83 -5.04 10.67 3.75
N SER A 84 -6.18 10.42 4.42
CA SER A 84 -6.18 10.13 5.87
C SER A 84 -7.27 9.15 6.28
N ASP A 85 -7.07 8.45 7.39
CA ASP A 85 -8.04 7.48 7.91
C ASP A 85 -8.41 6.42 6.84
N ILE A 86 -7.39 5.68 6.39
CA ILE A 86 -7.53 4.66 5.34
C ILE A 86 -7.39 3.29 5.97
N ASN A 87 -8.38 2.43 5.79
CA ASN A 87 -8.38 1.07 6.30
C ASN A 87 -8.45 0.06 5.15
N ALA A 88 -7.42 -0.76 5.03
CA ALA A 88 -7.38 -1.89 4.10
C ALA A 88 -7.28 -3.20 4.89
N THR A 89 -8.31 -4.04 4.85
CA THR A 89 -8.36 -5.26 5.67
C THR A 89 -8.86 -6.49 4.95
N GLY A 90 -8.30 -7.67 5.27
CA GLY A 90 -8.73 -8.92 4.62
C GLY A 90 -8.44 -8.92 3.12
N ILE A 91 -7.32 -8.31 2.70
CA ILE A 91 -6.94 -8.23 1.30
C ILE A 91 -6.03 -9.42 0.95
N ALA A 92 -6.42 -10.19 -0.06
CA ALA A 92 -5.53 -11.13 -0.73
C ALA A 92 -4.84 -10.41 -1.89
N CYS A 93 -3.60 -10.00 -1.66
CA CYS A 93 -2.79 -9.24 -2.60
C CYS A 93 -1.76 -10.16 -3.26
N GLY A 94 -1.69 -10.17 -4.58
CA GLY A 94 -0.58 -10.81 -5.27
C GLY A 94 -0.98 -11.65 -6.49
N PRO A 95 -0.12 -11.70 -7.51
CA PRO A 95 1.17 -11.01 -7.63
C PRO A 95 1.03 -9.48 -7.75
N GLY A 96 2.15 -8.75 -7.69
CA GLY A 96 2.16 -7.28 -7.77
C GLY A 96 3.28 -6.66 -6.91
N HIS A 97 3.11 -5.39 -6.52
CA HIS A 97 4.08 -4.66 -5.70
C HIS A 97 3.75 -4.60 -4.21
N GLY A 98 2.56 -5.04 -3.80
CA GLY A 98 2.10 -5.02 -2.41
C GLY A 98 1.15 -3.86 -2.11
N ILE A 99 1.09 -3.46 -0.84
CA ILE A 99 0.35 -2.28 -0.42
C ILE A 99 1.36 -1.17 -0.12
N SER A 100 1.16 -0.01 -0.75
CA SER A 100 2.11 1.09 -0.76
C SER A 100 1.50 2.39 -0.28
N ILE A 101 2.21 3.06 0.64
CA ILE A 101 2.02 4.49 0.89
C ILE A 101 3.01 5.23 -0.02
N GLY A 102 2.48 6.05 -0.92
CA GLY A 102 3.22 6.80 -1.91
C GLY A 102 3.38 6.12 -3.28
N SER A 103 4.14 6.70 -4.20
CA SER A 103 5.16 7.73 -3.93
C SER A 103 4.61 9.11 -3.54
N LEU A 104 5.18 9.71 -2.49
CA LEU A 104 4.89 11.06 -2.01
C LEU A 104 6.09 12.00 -2.24
N GLY A 105 5.83 13.31 -2.38
CA GLY A 105 6.83 14.37 -2.59
C GLY A 105 7.19 14.61 -4.06
N LYS A 106 6.49 13.97 -5.01
CA LYS A 106 6.79 14.12 -6.44
C LYS A 106 6.60 15.59 -6.87
N ASN A 107 7.45 16.06 -7.79
CA ASN A 107 7.41 17.42 -8.34
C ASN A 107 7.50 18.54 -7.29
N ASN A 108 8.25 18.33 -6.20
CA ASN A 108 8.34 19.24 -5.06
C ASN A 108 6.96 19.55 -4.42
N GLY A 109 6.01 18.62 -4.55
CA GLY A 109 4.68 18.74 -3.98
C GLY A 109 4.68 18.64 -2.46
N HIS A 110 3.68 19.26 -1.84
CA HIS A 110 3.34 19.03 -0.45
C HIS A 110 2.40 17.82 -0.38
N ASP A 111 2.81 16.75 0.30
CA ASP A 111 2.00 15.55 0.47
C ASP A 111 1.90 15.17 1.95
N LYS A 112 0.68 15.01 2.45
CA LYS A 112 0.41 14.47 3.78
C LYS A 112 -0.36 13.16 3.70
N VAL A 113 0.10 12.13 4.41
CA VAL A 113 -0.65 10.89 4.61
C VAL A 113 -0.62 10.52 6.09
N GLU A 114 -1.79 10.37 6.72
CA GLU A 114 -1.87 10.04 8.14
C GLU A 114 -2.94 9.02 8.48
N GLN A 115 -2.73 8.23 9.54
CA GLN A 115 -3.71 7.26 10.05
C GLN A 115 -4.09 6.22 8.98
N VAL A 116 -3.12 5.43 8.56
CA VAL A 116 -3.31 4.34 7.60
C VAL A 116 -3.21 3.01 8.34
N TYR A 117 -4.21 2.16 8.14
CA TYR A 117 -4.34 0.89 8.82
C TYR A 117 -4.47 -0.23 7.79
N VAL A 118 -3.49 -1.12 7.77
CA VAL A 118 -3.53 -2.31 6.91
C VAL A 118 -3.51 -3.55 7.79
N TYR A 119 -4.60 -4.32 7.76
CA TYR A 119 -4.86 -5.40 8.72
C TYR A 119 -5.23 -6.73 8.08
N ASN A 120 -4.62 -7.81 8.56
CA ASN A 120 -5.02 -9.19 8.23
C ASN A 120 -4.99 -9.45 6.71
N CYS A 121 -3.90 -9.07 6.05
CA CYS A 121 -3.73 -9.21 4.61
C CYS A 121 -2.78 -10.38 4.28
N SER A 122 -3.03 -11.03 3.14
CA SER A 122 -2.17 -12.09 2.62
C SER A 122 -1.48 -11.66 1.33
N PHE A 123 -0.21 -12.06 1.19
CA PHE A 123 0.64 -11.65 0.07
C PHE A 123 1.16 -12.88 -0.70
N THR A 124 0.95 -12.93 -2.01
CA THR A 124 1.45 -14.04 -2.83
C THR A 124 2.31 -13.53 -3.97
N ASN A 125 3.61 -13.84 -3.95
CA ASN A 125 4.55 -13.43 -5.00
C ASN A 125 4.51 -11.92 -5.28
N THR A 126 4.38 -11.09 -4.25
CA THR A 126 4.48 -9.63 -4.40
C THR A 126 5.94 -9.17 -4.32
N LYS A 127 6.26 -7.95 -4.76
CA LYS A 127 7.61 -7.41 -4.54
C LYS A 127 7.82 -6.95 -3.09
N ASN A 128 6.80 -6.33 -2.49
CA ASN A 128 6.79 -5.96 -1.08
C ASN A 128 5.45 -6.40 -0.49
N GLY A 129 5.35 -6.52 0.83
CA GLY A 129 4.05 -6.54 1.52
C GLY A 129 3.70 -5.19 2.14
N ALA A 130 4.63 -4.64 2.90
CA ALA A 130 4.54 -3.30 3.48
C ALA A 130 5.54 -2.37 2.79
N ARG A 131 5.05 -1.26 2.22
CA ARG A 131 5.90 -0.31 1.51
C ARG A 131 5.52 1.15 1.80
N ILE A 132 6.52 1.97 2.11
CA ILE A 132 6.42 3.43 2.16
C ILE A 132 7.47 4.00 1.20
N LYS A 133 7.04 4.87 0.29
CA LYS A 133 7.89 5.52 -0.71
C LYS A 133 7.67 7.03 -0.62
N THR A 134 8.66 7.75 -0.13
CA THR A 134 8.69 9.22 -0.24
C THR A 134 9.96 9.66 -0.95
N VAL A 135 9.94 10.84 -1.55
CA VAL A 135 11.12 11.49 -2.11
C VAL A 135 11.38 12.81 -1.38
N GLU A 136 12.60 13.33 -1.50
CA GLU A 136 12.90 14.69 -1.04
C GLU A 136 11.99 15.69 -1.76
N SER A 137 11.38 16.58 -0.99
CA SER A 137 10.50 17.63 -1.49
C SER A 137 10.67 18.90 -0.69
N GLU A 138 10.79 20.03 -1.40
CA GLU A 138 10.76 21.37 -0.79
C GLU A 138 9.38 21.72 -0.22
N GLY A 139 8.30 21.19 -0.82
CA GLY A 139 6.93 21.41 -0.38
C GLY A 139 6.60 20.74 0.95
N GLY A 140 7.41 19.78 1.41
CA GLY A 140 7.20 19.02 2.63
C GLY A 140 6.44 17.71 2.40
N VAL A 141 6.92 16.63 3.01
CA VAL A 141 6.23 15.34 3.02
C VAL A 141 6.06 14.91 4.47
N GLU A 142 4.83 14.61 4.86
CA GLU A 142 4.48 14.16 6.19
C GLU A 142 3.76 12.81 6.10
N VAL A 143 4.36 11.79 6.73
CA VAL A 143 3.76 10.46 6.86
C VAL A 143 3.74 10.09 8.33
N SER A 144 2.56 9.85 8.89
CA SER A 144 2.43 9.48 10.31
C SER A 144 1.32 8.47 10.58
N GLY A 145 1.47 7.67 11.63
CA GLY A 145 0.42 6.76 12.11
C GLY A 145 0.06 5.68 11.08
N VAL A 146 1.07 5.01 10.52
CA VAL A 146 0.88 3.91 9.56
C VAL A 146 1.08 2.58 10.29
N THR A 147 0.04 1.76 10.34
CA THR A 147 0.12 0.41 10.93
C THR A 147 -0.05 -0.65 9.86
N PHE A 148 0.92 -1.57 9.79
CA PHE A 148 0.81 -2.83 9.09
C PHE A 148 0.76 -3.96 10.13
N ARG A 149 -0.34 -4.72 10.17
CA ARG A 149 -0.48 -5.80 11.15
C ARG A 149 -1.19 -7.03 10.64
N GLY A 150 -0.74 -8.20 11.09
CA GLY A 150 -1.32 -9.49 10.71
C GLY A 150 -1.08 -9.80 9.24
N PHE A 151 0.14 -9.56 8.76
CA PHE A 151 0.51 -9.82 7.38
C PHE A 151 1.09 -11.22 7.28
N GLN A 152 0.73 -11.98 6.25
CA GLN A 152 1.38 -13.26 5.97
C GLN A 152 1.59 -13.47 4.47
N GLY A 153 2.67 -14.14 4.06
CA GLY A 153 2.82 -14.49 2.66
C GLY A 153 4.24 -14.60 2.12
N THR A 154 4.37 -14.31 0.83
CA THR A 154 5.63 -14.44 0.09
C THR A 154 5.97 -13.23 -0.78
N SER A 155 7.26 -12.90 -0.83
CA SER A 155 7.87 -11.89 -1.68
C SER A 155 8.68 -12.52 -2.81
N ALA A 156 8.44 -12.08 -4.04
CA ALA A 156 9.24 -12.40 -5.22
C ALA A 156 10.54 -11.58 -5.32
N ASP A 157 10.68 -10.53 -4.52
CA ASP A 157 11.87 -9.67 -4.43
C ASP A 157 12.67 -9.93 -3.14
N ASP A 158 13.93 -9.49 -3.09
CA ASP A 158 14.78 -9.58 -1.90
C ASP A 158 14.23 -8.69 -0.77
N ARG A 159 13.68 -7.52 -1.12
CA ARG A 159 13.16 -6.54 -0.15
C ARG A 159 11.65 -6.68 0.01
N ALA A 160 11.25 -7.55 0.94
CA ALA A 160 9.84 -7.79 1.24
C ALA A 160 9.17 -6.63 1.99
N ILE A 161 9.95 -5.84 2.74
CA ILE A 161 9.49 -4.63 3.42
C ILE A 161 10.44 -3.49 3.04
N THR A 162 9.88 -2.37 2.58
CA THR A 162 10.64 -1.17 2.23
C THR A 162 9.99 0.07 2.82
N LEU A 163 10.65 0.70 3.80
CA LEU A 163 10.21 1.95 4.43
C LEU A 163 11.20 3.06 4.06
N ALA A 164 10.98 3.72 2.93
CA ALA A 164 11.89 4.72 2.39
C ALA A 164 11.34 6.14 2.59
N CYS A 165 11.77 6.77 3.69
CA CYS A 165 11.39 8.13 4.06
C CYS A 165 12.49 9.13 3.69
N GLY A 166 12.12 10.27 3.12
CA GLY A 166 13.00 11.41 2.85
C GLY A 166 13.40 12.11 4.15
N SER A 167 14.14 13.21 4.06
CA SER A 167 14.78 13.90 5.21
C SER A 167 13.83 14.31 6.34
N LYS A 168 12.56 14.59 6.04
CA LYS A 168 11.53 14.89 7.05
C LYS A 168 11.16 13.69 7.93
N GLY A 169 11.37 12.49 7.42
CA GLY A 169 11.07 11.24 8.10
C GLY A 169 9.60 10.85 8.04
N CYS A 170 9.33 9.59 8.40
CA CYS A 170 7.98 9.11 8.67
C CYS A 170 7.90 8.68 10.14
N PHE A 171 6.79 8.94 10.81
CA PHE A 171 6.67 8.74 12.26
C PHE A 171 5.50 7.83 12.62
N ASP A 172 5.52 7.28 13.83
CA ASP A 172 4.47 6.40 14.36
C ASP A 172 4.17 5.21 13.43
N ILE A 173 5.22 4.63 12.84
CA ILE A 173 5.10 3.47 11.97
C ILE A 173 5.08 2.20 12.81
N VAL A 174 4.08 1.35 12.61
CA VAL A 174 3.94 0.10 13.36
C VAL A 174 3.97 -1.08 12.40
N LEU A 175 4.92 -1.98 12.61
CA LEU A 175 4.93 -3.34 12.05
C LEU A 175 4.63 -4.31 13.20
N ASP A 176 3.55 -5.07 13.11
CA ASP A 176 3.17 -6.00 14.18
C ASP A 176 2.58 -7.29 13.61
N GLN A 177 3.17 -8.43 13.95
CA GLN A 177 2.74 -9.74 13.41
C GLN A 177 2.77 -9.73 11.87
N VAL A 178 3.93 -9.39 11.31
CA VAL A 178 4.18 -9.38 9.86
C VAL A 178 5.07 -10.57 9.54
N ASP A 179 4.64 -11.49 8.68
CA ASP A 179 5.40 -12.67 8.27
C ASP A 179 5.43 -12.81 6.74
N ILE A 180 6.46 -12.26 6.10
CA ILE A 180 6.66 -12.32 4.66
C ILE A 180 7.98 -13.01 4.37
N THR A 181 7.90 -14.19 3.79
CA THR A 181 9.07 -14.97 3.41
C THR A 181 9.39 -14.78 1.94
N SER A 182 10.56 -15.22 1.47
CA SER A 182 10.89 -15.16 0.06
C SER A 182 10.23 -16.33 -0.69
N SER A 183 9.67 -16.08 -1.87
CA SER A 183 9.25 -17.15 -2.78
C SER A 183 10.40 -17.74 -3.61
N ARG A 184 11.60 -17.13 -3.55
CA ARG A 184 12.81 -17.61 -4.23
C ARG A 184 13.59 -18.54 -3.31
N ALA A 185 13.71 -19.80 -3.73
CA ALA A 185 14.42 -20.84 -2.98
C ALA A 185 15.85 -20.41 -2.60
N GLY A 186 16.19 -20.58 -1.32
CA GLY A 186 17.52 -20.29 -0.79
C GLY A 186 17.85 -18.79 -0.63
N LYS A 187 16.94 -17.88 -0.95
CA LYS A 187 17.11 -16.44 -0.72
C LYS A 187 16.23 -15.98 0.44
N PRO A 188 16.77 -15.36 1.51
CA PRO A 188 15.94 -14.79 2.55
C PRO A 188 15.25 -13.51 2.07
N ALA A 189 14.07 -13.22 2.62
CA ALA A 189 13.47 -11.89 2.53
C ALA A 189 14.21 -10.92 3.47
N ALA A 190 14.20 -9.64 3.13
CA ALA A 190 14.84 -8.58 3.92
C ALA A 190 13.90 -7.39 4.14
N CYS A 191 14.07 -6.71 5.28
CA CYS A 191 13.53 -5.38 5.51
C CYS A 191 14.58 -4.33 5.18
N SER A 192 14.15 -3.19 4.65
CA SER A 192 14.98 -1.98 4.60
C SER A 192 14.16 -0.78 5.03
N SER A 193 14.67 -0.08 6.04
CA SER A 193 14.13 1.17 6.55
C SER A 193 15.16 2.29 6.41
N SER A 194 14.71 3.48 6.05
CA SER A 194 15.50 4.70 6.06
C SER A 194 14.63 5.88 6.51
N ASN A 195 15.03 6.54 7.60
CA ASN A 195 14.34 7.67 8.21
C ASN A 195 12.85 7.41 8.56
N ALA A 196 12.48 6.15 8.76
CA ALA A 196 11.19 5.77 9.31
C ALA A 196 11.35 5.48 10.80
N HIS A 197 10.44 6.00 11.60
CA HIS A 197 10.46 5.95 13.05
C HIS A 197 9.20 5.28 13.58
N GLY A 198 9.36 4.32 14.50
CA GLY A 198 8.28 3.56 15.09
C GLY A 198 8.74 2.22 15.69
N THR A 199 7.89 1.20 15.57
CA THR A 199 8.10 -0.10 16.26
C THR A 199 7.85 -1.29 15.35
N ALA A 200 8.67 -2.33 15.52
CA ALA A 200 8.50 -3.63 14.87
C ALA A 200 8.41 -4.72 15.94
N THR A 201 7.28 -5.44 15.98
CA THR A 201 7.04 -6.56 16.90
C THR A 201 6.65 -7.80 16.10
N SER A 202 7.22 -8.96 16.43
CA SER A 202 6.90 -10.24 15.76
C SER A 202 6.92 -10.12 14.23
N THR A 203 8.00 -9.56 13.68
CA THR A 203 8.12 -9.20 12.27
C THR A 203 9.22 -10.01 11.57
N VAL A 204 8.85 -10.68 10.47
CA VAL A 204 9.69 -11.44 9.55
C VAL A 204 9.44 -10.90 8.14
N PRO A 205 10.46 -10.45 7.40
CA PRO A 205 11.86 -10.34 7.83
C PRO A 205 12.02 -9.31 8.94
N ASN A 206 13.01 -9.50 9.81
CA ASN A 206 13.27 -8.56 10.89
C ASN A 206 13.55 -7.16 10.35
N CYS A 207 12.99 -6.15 10.98
CA CYS A 207 13.14 -4.74 10.62
C CYS A 207 13.74 -3.89 11.75
N ASP A 208 14.89 -4.32 12.28
CA ASP A 208 15.62 -3.61 13.35
C ASP A 208 16.03 -2.17 12.97
N SER A 209 16.03 -1.84 11.68
CA SER A 209 16.34 -0.50 11.17
C SER A 209 15.17 0.49 11.29
N LEU A 210 14.00 0.04 11.75
CA LEU A 210 12.93 0.93 12.16
C LEU A 210 13.30 1.51 13.53
N SER A 211 13.80 2.75 13.54
CA SER A 211 14.24 3.42 14.76
C SER A 211 13.05 3.78 15.64
N GLN A 212 13.21 3.78 16.96
CA GLN A 212 12.26 4.44 17.86
C GLN A 212 12.52 5.95 17.90
#